data_AF-A0A501WJ04-F1
#
_entry.id   AF-A0A501WJ04-F1
#
_cell.length_a   1.000
_cell.length_b   1.000
_cell.length_c   1.000
_cell.angle_alpha   90.00
_cell.angle_beta   90.00
_cell.angle_gamma   90.00
#
_symmetry.space_group_name_H-M   'P 1'
#
loop_
_entity.id
_entity.type
_entity.pdbx_description
1 polymer ?
#
loop_
_entity_poly.entity_id
_entity_poly.type
_entity_poly.pdbx_seq_one_letter_code
_entity_poly.pdbx_strand_id
1 'polypeptide(L)'
;MFENAGRVIFTTLHEVALAKLGAGHACVSALARAAAEPEAAAVAEAETALRALPEAERTAIMGAAHARLRSDPAAWLALWPAP
;
A
#
# COMPACT_ATOMS: atom_id res chain seq x y z
N MET A 1 -13.08 1.84 -10.64
CA MET A 1 -13.02 2.83 -9.54
C MET A 1 -12.40 2.22 -8.27
N PHE A 2 -12.98 1.16 -7.69
CA PHE A 2 -12.41 0.47 -6.52
C PHE A 2 -11.03 -0.17 -6.77
N GLU A 3 -10.79 -0.74 -7.96
CA GLU A 3 -9.47 -1.29 -8.33
C GLU A 3 -8.38 -0.20 -8.37
N ASN A 4 -8.72 1.01 -8.84
CA ASN A 4 -7.79 2.13 -8.87
C ASN A 4 -7.52 2.66 -7.44
N ALA A 5 -8.52 2.63 -6.55
CA ALA A 5 -8.33 2.97 -5.14
C ALA A 5 -7.39 1.97 -4.43
N GLY A 6 -7.55 0.67 -4.69
CA GLY A 6 -6.63 -0.37 -4.20
C GLY A 6 -5.19 -0.11 -4.64
N ARG A 7 -5.00 0.23 -5.92
CA ARG A 7 -3.68 0.58 -6.48
C ARG A 7 -3.03 1.76 -5.76
N VAL A 8 -3.76 2.84 -5.50
CA VAL A 8 -3.24 4.01 -4.76
C VAL A 8 -2.83 3.65 -3.33
N ILE A 9 -3.67 2.89 -2.63
CA ILE A 9 -3.40 2.44 -1.26
C ILE A 9 -2.15 1.56 -1.22
N PHE A 10 -2.08 0.51 -2.05
CA PHE A 10 -0.97 -0.42 -2.05
C PHE A 10 0.33 0.21 -2.56
N THR A 11 0.26 1.16 -3.49
CA THR A 11 1.44 1.94 -3.90
C THR A 11 2.00 2.73 -2.72
N THR A 12 1.12 3.42 -1.98
CA THR A 12 1.55 4.20 -0.82
C THR A 12 2.13 3.31 0.29
N LEU A 13 1.48 2.18 0.57
CA LEU A 13 1.99 1.20 1.53
C LEU A 13 3.34 0.62 1.09
N HIS A 14 3.49 0.29 -0.19
CA HIS A 14 4.74 -0.23 -0.75
C HIS A 14 5.89 0.77 -0.55
N GLU A 15 5.69 2.05 -0.91
CA GLU A 15 6.73 3.06 -0.77
C GLU A 15 7.15 3.28 0.69
N VAL A 16 6.17 3.32 1.61
CA VAL A 16 6.44 3.47 3.04
C VAL A 16 7.16 2.24 3.59
N ALA A 17 6.73 1.03 3.21
CA ALA A 17 7.35 -0.21 3.63
C ALA A 17 8.77 -0.34 3.06
N LEU A 18 9.00 0.05 1.80
CA LEU A 18 10.30 0.07 1.15
C LEU A 18 11.28 0.98 1.92
N ALA A 19 10.85 2.17 2.32
CA ALA A 19 11.67 3.10 3.08
C ALA A 19 12.00 2.61 4.51
N LYS A 20 11.13 1.81 5.12
CA LYS A 20 11.28 1.33 6.50
C LYS A 20 11.97 -0.02 6.63
N LEU A 21 11.63 -0.97 5.76
CA LEU A 21 12.06 -2.37 5.84
C LEU A 21 13.14 -2.72 4.80
N GLY A 22 13.28 -1.90 3.76
CA GLY A 22 14.22 -2.13 2.66
C GLY A 22 13.70 -3.08 1.58
N ALA A 23 14.32 -3.02 0.40
CA ALA A 23 13.86 -3.71 -0.81
C ALA A 23 13.87 -5.25 -0.73
N GLY A 24 14.67 -5.84 0.18
CA GLY A 24 14.77 -7.29 0.34
C GLY A 24 13.67 -7.91 1.20
N HIS A 25 12.77 -7.12 1.79
CA HIS A 25 11.79 -7.61 2.74
C HIS A 25 10.56 -8.21 2.04
N ALA A 26 10.11 -9.40 2.46
CA ALA A 26 8.98 -10.09 1.84
C ALA A 26 7.68 -9.26 1.79
N CYS A 27 7.41 -8.48 2.84
CA CYS A 27 6.29 -7.53 2.86
C CYS A 27 6.37 -6.47 1.75
N VAL A 28 7.57 -6.00 1.39
CA VAL A 28 7.74 -5.00 0.34
C VAL A 28 7.38 -5.60 -1.02
N SER A 29 7.85 -6.81 -1.30
CA SER A 29 7.51 -7.54 -2.53
C SER A 29 6.00 -7.83 -2.65
N ALA A 30 5.36 -8.25 -1.57
CA ALA A 30 3.91 -8.51 -1.56
C ALA A 30 3.10 -7.23 -1.82
N LEU A 31 3.49 -6.11 -1.21
CA LEU A 31 2.86 -4.81 -1.45
C LEU A 31 3.08 -4.30 -2.87
N ALA A 32 4.28 -4.50 -3.44
CA ALA A 32 4.57 -4.16 -4.82
C ALA A 32 3.66 -4.93 -5.79
N ARG A 33 3.44 -6.24 -5.53
CA ARG A 33 2.51 -7.06 -6.32
C ARG A 33 1.08 -6.53 -6.27
N ALA A 34 0.57 -6.26 -5.07
CA ALA A 34 -0.79 -5.70 -4.89
C ALA A 34 -0.92 -4.28 -5.48
N ALA A 35 0.15 -3.49 -5.51
CA ALA A 35 0.18 -2.19 -6.17
C ALA A 35 0.16 -2.32 -7.70
N ALA A 36 0.81 -3.33 -8.27
CA ALA A 36 0.81 -3.58 -9.71
C ALA A 36 -0.52 -4.18 -10.19
N GLU A 37 -1.06 -5.15 -9.46
CA GLU A 37 -2.27 -5.89 -9.81
C GLU A 37 -3.07 -6.17 -8.53
N PRO A 38 -4.05 -5.30 -8.17
CA PRO A 38 -4.82 -5.44 -6.94
C PRO A 38 -5.93 -6.50 -7.05
N GLU A 39 -5.60 -7.67 -7.58
CA GLU A 39 -6.48 -8.85 -7.57
C GLU A 39 -6.62 -9.41 -6.14
N ALA A 40 -7.70 -10.15 -5.89
CA ALA A 40 -8.01 -10.68 -4.55
C ALA A 40 -6.86 -11.49 -3.94
N ALA A 41 -6.13 -12.27 -4.75
CA ALA A 41 -4.99 -13.06 -4.29
C ALA A 41 -3.80 -12.19 -3.88
N ALA A 42 -3.48 -11.14 -4.65
CA ALA A 42 -2.42 -10.19 -4.33
C ALA A 42 -2.72 -9.37 -3.09
N VAL A 43 -3.96 -8.92 -2.95
CA VAL A 43 -4.45 -8.21 -1.77
C VAL A 43 -4.32 -9.10 -0.53
N ALA A 44 -4.79 -10.35 -0.59
CA ALA A 44 -4.72 -11.28 0.53
C ALA A 44 -3.27 -11.58 0.95
N GLU A 45 -2.35 -11.74 0.00
CA GLU A 45 -0.93 -11.92 0.29
C GLU A 45 -0.33 -10.68 0.96
N ALA A 46 -0.59 -9.48 0.44
CA ALA A 46 -0.11 -8.23 1.02
C ALA A 46 -0.64 -8.02 2.45
N GLU A 47 -1.92 -8.29 2.70
CA GLU A 47 -2.49 -8.25 4.05
C GLU A 47 -1.84 -9.27 4.98
N THR A 48 -1.59 -10.48 4.49
CA THR A 48 -0.94 -11.55 5.27
C THR A 48 0.48 -11.13 5.65
N ALA A 49 1.24 -10.58 4.70
CA ALA A 49 2.59 -10.09 4.93
C ALA A 49 2.62 -8.92 5.92
N LEU A 50 1.67 -7.98 5.82
CA LEU A 50 1.52 -6.89 6.80
C LEU A 50 1.19 -7.40 8.19
N ARG A 51 0.31 -8.40 8.31
CA ARG A 51 -0.09 -8.97 9.61
C ARG A 51 1.04 -9.76 10.27
N ALA A 52 1.95 -10.32 9.48
CA ALA A 52 3.13 -11.06 9.96
C ALA A 52 4.23 -10.14 10.52
N LEU A 53 4.19 -8.83 10.25
CA LEU A 53 5.14 -7.88 10.81
C LEU A 53 4.97 -7.74 12.33
N PRO A 54 6.06 -7.42 13.06
CA PRO A 54 5.97 -6.93 14.42
C PRO A 54 4.98 -5.76 14.53
N GLU A 55 4.20 -5.73 15.59
CA GLU A 55 3.12 -4.74 15.75
C GLU A 55 3.61 -3.29 15.63
N ALA A 56 4.79 -2.99 16.19
CA ALA A 56 5.39 -1.67 16.11
C ALA A 56 5.69 -1.25 14.65
N GLU A 57 6.23 -2.17 13.84
CA GLU A 57 6.54 -1.92 12.43
C GLU A 57 5.26 -1.76 11.61
N ARG A 58 4.30 -2.67 11.80
CA ARG A 58 2.98 -2.61 11.15
C ARG A 58 2.30 -1.28 11.44
N THR A 59 2.27 -0.87 12.71
CA THR A 59 1.65 0.39 13.14
C THR A 59 2.35 1.60 12.53
N ALA A 60 3.69 1.60 12.51
CA ALA A 60 4.47 2.68 11.91
C ALA A 60 4.25 2.80 10.39
N ILE A 61 4.14 1.67 9.68
CA ILE A 61 3.85 1.65 8.24
C ILE A 61 2.43 2.14 7.97
N MET A 62 1.42 1.58 8.65
CA MET A 62 0.02 1.98 8.45
C MET A 62 -0.21 3.44 8.81
N GLY A 63 0.37 3.93 9.90
CA GLY A 63 0.27 5.34 10.31
C GLY A 63 0.90 6.29 9.28
N ALA A 64 2.09 5.98 8.79
CA ALA A 64 2.76 6.80 7.78
C ALA A 64 2.03 6.77 6.43
N ALA A 65 1.52 5.61 6.01
CA ALA A 65 0.72 5.50 4.78
C ALA A 65 -0.59 6.29 4.88
N HIS A 66 -1.32 6.19 6.00
CA HIS A 66 -2.51 6.99 6.23
C HIS A 66 -2.22 8.50 6.23
N ALA A 67 -1.15 8.93 6.90
CA ALA A 67 -0.74 10.33 6.90
C ALA A 67 -0.48 10.84 5.48
N ARG A 68 0.23 10.04 4.67
CA ARG A 68 0.56 10.39 3.28
C ARG A 68 -0.68 10.47 2.39
N LEU A 69 -1.56 9.47 2.46
CA LEU A 69 -2.82 9.45 1.71
C LEU A 69 -3.72 10.64 2.08
N ARG A 70 -3.70 11.09 3.34
CA ARG A 70 -4.46 12.26 3.78
C ARG A 70 -3.88 13.57 3.24
N SER A 71 -2.56 13.65 3.11
CA SER A 71 -1.87 14.84 2.59
C SER A 71 -1.89 14.96 1.07
N ASP A 72 -2.28 13.91 0.35
CA ASP A 72 -2.32 13.88 -1.12
C ASP A 72 -3.75 13.70 -1.66
N PRO A 73 -4.58 14.75 -1.62
CA PRO A 73 -5.91 14.71 -2.21
C PRO A 73 -5.87 14.55 -3.74
N ALA A 74 -4.77 14.91 -4.41
CA ALA A 74 -4.63 14.78 -5.86
C ALA A 74 -4.57 13.30 -6.29
N ALA A 75 -3.88 12.45 -5.52
CA ALA A 75 -3.85 11.00 -5.75
C ALA A 75 -5.26 10.37 -5.71
N TRP A 76 -6.14 10.86 -4.84
CA TRP A 76 -7.54 10.43 -4.79
C TRP A 76 -8.37 10.98 -5.94
N LEU A 77 -8.20 12.26 -6.28
CA LEU A 77 -8.93 12.89 -7.38
C LEU A 77 -8.59 12.28 -8.74
N ALA A 78 -7.34 11.82 -8.94
CA ALA A 78 -6.91 11.11 -10.15
C ALA A 78 -7.67 9.78 -10.39
N LEU A 79 -8.40 9.27 -9.40
CA LEU A 79 -9.25 8.08 -9.54
C LEU A 79 -10.57 8.35 -10.29
N TRP A 80 -10.96 9.61 -10.43
CA TRP A 80 -12.10 10.04 -11.23
C TRP A 80 -11.61 10.54 -12.58
N PRO A 81 -11.93 9.87 -13.71
CA PRO A 81 -11.66 10.46 -15.01
C PRO A 81 -12.45 11.77 -15.14
N ALA A 82 -11.78 12.82 -15.63
CA ALA A 82 -12.47 14.06 -16.00
C ALA A 82 -13.59 13.74 -17.01
N PRO A 83 -14.72 14.48 -16.98
CA PRO A 83 -15.87 14.23 -17.84
C PRO A 83 -15.53 14.30 -19.33
#